data_AF-A0A967WR12-F1
#
_entry.id   AF-A0A967WR12-F1
#
_cell.length_a   1.000
_cell.length_b   1.000
_cell.length_c   1.000
_cell.angle_alpha   90.00
_cell.angle_beta   90.00
_cell.angle_gamma   90.00
#
_symmetry.space_group_name_H-M   'P 1'
#
loop_
_entity.id
_entity.type
_entity.pdbx_description
1 polymer ?
#
loop_
_entity_poly.entity_id
_entity_poly.type
_entity_poly.pdbx_seq_one_letter_code
_entity_poly.pdbx_strand_id
1 'polypeptide(L)'
;EEQELVEERTRLANAEQLRELADEAQIALYEGGEERESALDQLQASVRALSGLARLDPSTEGLRESAEAVGYQLEDLSGSLREYRDRIEFDPRRLGHVEERLALIHSLQRKYGDQIEDV
;
A
#
# COMPACT_ATOMS: atom_id res chain seq x y z
N GLU A 1 -27.41 6.41 14.31
CA GLU A 1 -27.34 5.53 13.12
C GLU A 1 -26.56 6.15 11.96
N GLU A 2 -27.09 7.12 11.20
CA GLU A 2 -26.37 7.64 10.00
C GLU A 2 -24.96 8.16 10.33
N GLN A 3 -24.84 8.99 11.37
CA GLN A 3 -23.55 9.55 11.79
C GLN A 3 -22.54 8.46 12.20
N GLU A 4 -22.98 7.45 12.94
CA GLU A 4 -22.15 6.31 13.34
C GLU A 4 -21.69 5.49 12.13
N LEU A 5 -22.56 5.28 11.14
CA LEU A 5 -22.22 4.59 9.89
C LEU A 5 -21.23 5.41 9.04
N VAL A 6 -21.33 6.74 9.01
CA VAL A 6 -20.38 7.61 8.30
C VAL A 6 -19.00 7.54 8.94
N GLU A 7 -18.92 7.56 10.27
CA GLU A 7 -17.68 7.41 11.03
C GLU A 7 -17.06 6.02 10.78
N GLU A 8 -17.87 4.97 10.82
CA GLU A 8 -17.44 3.61 10.54
C GLU A 8 -16.91 3.44 9.10
N ARG A 9 -17.65 3.94 8.09
CA ARG A 9 -17.23 3.93 6.69
C ARG A 9 -15.87 4.60 6.50
N THR A 10 -15.71 5.78 7.09
CA THR A 10 -14.45 6.55 6.99
C THR A 10 -13.27 5.76 7.51
N ARG A 11 -13.41 5.11 8.67
CA ARG A 11 -12.37 4.25 9.24
C ARG A 11 -12.04 3.06 8.33
N LEU A 12 -13.06 2.39 7.79
CA LEU A 12 -12.87 1.21 6.94
C LEU A 12 -12.26 1.56 5.58
N ALA A 13 -12.70 2.65 4.95
CA ALA A 13 -12.13 3.14 3.69
C ALA A 13 -10.67 3.59 3.85
N ASN A 14 -10.33 4.23 4.98
CA ASN A 14 -8.94 4.55 5.28
C ASN A 14 -8.09 3.27 5.41
N ALA A 15 -8.60 2.20 6.04
CA ALA A 15 -7.89 0.93 6.15
C ALA A 15 -7.67 0.26 4.78
N GLU A 16 -8.66 0.34 3.87
CA GLU A 16 -8.52 -0.11 2.47
C GLU A 16 -7.37 0.62 1.78
N GLN A 17 -7.42 1.95 1.79
CA GLN A 17 -6.43 2.80 1.11
C GLN A 17 -5.02 2.58 1.68
N LEU A 18 -4.88 2.43 3.00
CA LEU A 18 -3.59 2.11 3.61
C LEU A 18 -3.04 0.77 3.12
N ARG A 19 -3.91 -0.23 2.92
CA ARG A 19 -3.50 -1.56 2.46
C ARG A 19 -3.09 -1.54 0.99
N GLU A 20 -3.88 -0.87 0.14
CA GLU A 20 -3.56 -0.69 -1.28
C GLU A 20 -2.20 -0.02 -1.48
N LEU A 21 -1.94 1.08 -0.76
CA LEU A 21 -0.65 1.79 -0.84
C LEU A 21 0.51 0.93 -0.34
N ALA A 22 0.29 0.13 0.71
CA ALA A 22 1.31 -0.78 1.21
C ALA A 22 1.63 -1.90 0.22
N ASP A 23 0.61 -2.48 -0.43
CA ASP A 23 0.79 -3.49 -1.48
C ASP A 23 1.48 -2.90 -2.73
N GLU A 24 1.10 -1.70 -3.17
CA GLU A 24 1.76 -1.00 -4.28
C GLU A 24 3.25 -0.80 -4.01
N ALA A 25 3.59 -0.31 -2.81
CA ALA A 25 4.98 -0.13 -2.40
C ALA A 25 5.72 -1.47 -2.28
N GLN A 26 5.07 -2.54 -1.80
CA GLN A 26 5.68 -3.86 -1.68
C GLN A 26 6.03 -4.45 -3.06
N ILE A 27 5.13 -4.28 -4.03
CA ILE A 27 5.34 -4.67 -5.43
C ILE A 27 6.52 -3.89 -6.02
N ALA A 28 6.53 -2.57 -5.85
CA ALA A 28 7.59 -1.73 -6.41
C ALA A 28 8.98 -2.02 -5.80
N LEU A 29 9.05 -2.28 -4.49
CA LEU A 29 10.31 -2.46 -3.79
C LEU A 29 10.86 -3.88 -3.92
N TYR A 30 10.01 -4.90 -3.77
CA TYR A 30 10.48 -6.28 -3.52
C TYR A 30 9.91 -7.34 -4.46
N GLU A 31 8.60 -7.31 -4.73
CA GLU A 31 7.97 -8.44 -5.44
C GLU A 31 8.09 -8.32 -6.97
N GLY A 32 8.08 -7.10 -7.49
CA GLY A 32 8.00 -6.84 -8.93
C GLY A 32 6.64 -7.23 -9.52
N GLY A 33 6.50 -7.07 -10.83
CA GLY A 33 5.34 -7.48 -11.60
C GLY A 33 5.75 -8.16 -12.90
N GLU A 34 4.78 -8.70 -13.64
CA GLU A 34 5.04 -9.46 -14.89
C GLU A 34 5.87 -8.67 -15.92
N GLU A 35 5.70 -7.35 -15.97
CA GLU A 35 6.38 -6.46 -16.92
C GLU A 35 7.39 -5.50 -16.25
N ARG A 36 7.58 -5.58 -14.93
CA ARG A 36 8.41 -4.63 -14.19
C ARG A 36 9.21 -5.29 -13.07
N GLU A 37 10.52 -5.23 -13.18
CA GLU A 37 11.44 -5.66 -12.13
C GLU A 37 11.28 -4.79 -10.87
N SER A 38 11.44 -5.42 -9.70
CA SER A 38 11.45 -4.71 -8.42
C SER A 38 12.67 -3.78 -8.31
N ALA A 39 12.61 -2.80 -7.42
CA ALA A 39 13.76 -1.97 -7.10
C ALA A 39 14.95 -2.80 -6.59
N LEU A 40 14.68 -3.87 -5.82
CA LEU A 40 15.70 -4.80 -5.34
C LEU A 40 16.40 -5.51 -6.51
N ASP A 41 15.65 -6.06 -7.46
CA ASP A 41 16.21 -6.79 -8.61
C ASP A 41 17.11 -5.88 -9.47
N GLN A 42 16.64 -4.66 -9.73
CA GLN A 42 17.40 -3.66 -10.48
C GLN A 42 18.69 -3.25 -9.75
N LEU A 43 18.63 -3.12 -8.42
CA LEU A 43 19.80 -2.83 -7.60
C LEU A 43 20.79 -4.00 -7.61
N GLN A 44 20.31 -5.24 -7.50
CA GLN A 44 21.15 -6.42 -7.62
C GLN A 44 21.83 -6.53 -8.99
N ALA A 45 21.14 -6.15 -10.07
CA ALA A 45 21.74 -6.03 -11.39
C ALA A 45 22.87 -4.99 -11.42
N SER A 46 22.66 -3.85 -10.76
CA SER A 46 23.68 -2.81 -10.60
C SER A 46 24.88 -3.30 -9.79
N VAL A 47 24.67 -4.03 -8.70
CA VAL A 47 25.75 -4.66 -7.90
C VAL A 47 26.59 -5.62 -8.75
N ARG A 48 25.97 -6.43 -9.63
CA ARG A 48 26.70 -7.31 -10.55
C ARG A 48 27.58 -6.53 -11.53
N ALA A 49 27.07 -5.43 -12.07
CA ALA A 49 27.84 -4.55 -12.97
C ALA A 49 29.01 -3.86 -12.22
N LEU A 50 28.76 -3.33 -11.03
CA LEU A 50 29.77 -2.72 -10.16
C LEU A 50 30.85 -3.73 -9.73
N SER A 51 30.47 -4.99 -9.50
CA SER A 51 31.43 -6.08 -9.26
C SER A 51 32.33 -6.31 -10.47
N GLY A 52 31.79 -6.18 -11.68
CA GLY A 52 32.56 -6.22 -12.92
C GLY A 52 33.54 -5.06 -13.01
N LEU A 53 33.11 -3.84 -12.66
CA LEU A 53 33.97 -2.65 -12.62
C LEU A 53 35.10 -2.81 -11.60
N ALA A 54 34.80 -3.24 -10.38
CA ALA A 54 35.80 -3.39 -9.32
C ALA A 54 36.90 -4.41 -9.66
N ARG A 55 36.60 -5.42 -10.47
CA ARG A 55 37.59 -6.37 -11.00
C ARG A 55 38.56 -5.72 -11.98
N LEU A 56 38.12 -4.72 -12.74
CA LEU A 56 38.93 -4.00 -13.73
C LEU A 56 39.64 -2.79 -13.12
N ASP A 57 38.96 -2.08 -12.24
CA ASP A 57 39.42 -0.91 -11.52
C ASP A 57 39.08 -1.05 -10.03
N PRO A 58 40.03 -1.53 -9.21
CA PRO A 58 39.84 -1.72 -7.77
C PRO A 58 39.47 -0.44 -7.01
N SER A 59 39.67 0.75 -7.57
CA SER A 59 39.25 2.01 -6.93
C SER A 59 37.72 2.15 -6.84
N THR A 60 36.98 1.37 -7.63
CA THR A 60 35.51 1.36 -7.65
C THR A 60 34.86 0.40 -6.66
N GLU A 61 35.66 -0.33 -5.86
CA GLU A 61 35.15 -1.29 -4.87
C GLU A 61 34.15 -0.66 -3.88
N GLY A 62 34.43 0.56 -3.41
CA GLY A 62 33.53 1.28 -2.50
C GLY A 62 32.15 1.58 -3.10
N LEU A 63 32.04 1.66 -4.43
CA LEU A 63 30.73 1.80 -5.11
C LEU A 63 29.93 0.49 -5.03
N ARG A 64 30.58 -0.67 -5.22
CA ARG A 64 29.93 -1.98 -5.08
C ARG A 64 29.43 -2.18 -3.65
N GLU A 65 30.29 -1.96 -2.66
CA GLU A 65 29.94 -2.10 -1.24
C GLU A 65 28.79 -1.18 -0.86
N SER A 66 28.79 0.06 -1.36
CA SER A 66 27.68 0.99 -1.13
C SER A 66 26.37 0.48 -1.72
N ALA A 67 26.39 -0.08 -2.94
CA ALA A 67 25.19 -0.63 -3.57
C ALA A 67 24.67 -1.89 -2.84
N GLU A 68 25.56 -2.75 -2.35
CA GLU A 68 25.20 -3.90 -1.50
C GLU A 68 24.54 -3.44 -0.20
N ALA A 69 25.10 -2.42 0.46
CA ALA A 69 24.53 -1.86 1.69
C ALA A 69 23.11 -1.29 1.47
N VAL A 70 22.88 -0.60 0.35
CA VAL A 70 21.53 -0.13 -0.02
C VAL A 70 20.58 -1.32 -0.26
N GLY A 71 21.09 -2.43 -0.80
CA GLY A 71 20.30 -3.66 -0.98
C GLY A 71 19.74 -4.19 0.33
N TYR A 72 20.59 -4.32 1.35
CA TYR A 72 20.15 -4.75 2.67
C TYR A 72 19.13 -3.77 3.31
N GLN A 73 19.36 -2.46 3.16
CA GLN A 73 18.41 -1.45 3.66
C GLN A 73 17.04 -1.55 2.98
N LEU A 74 17.02 -1.90 1.69
CA LEU A 74 15.79 -2.05 0.93
C LEU A 74 15.05 -3.34 1.29
N GLU A 75 15.76 -4.42 1.59
CA GLU A 75 15.18 -5.66 2.13
C GLU A 75 14.54 -5.42 3.52
N ASP A 76 15.24 -4.73 4.42
CA ASP A 76 14.74 -4.37 5.75
C ASP A 76 13.49 -3.48 5.69
N LEU A 77 13.50 -2.49 4.78
CA LEU A 77 12.35 -1.64 4.51
C LEU A 77 11.16 -2.46 4.01
N SER A 78 11.39 -3.38 3.08
CA SER A 78 10.36 -4.26 2.51
C SER A 78 9.79 -5.22 3.55
N GLY A 79 10.62 -5.71 4.48
CA GLY A 79 10.17 -6.50 5.63
C GLY A 79 9.28 -5.68 6.57
N SER A 80 9.73 -4.49 6.96
CA SER A 80 8.99 -3.57 7.83
C SER A 80 7.64 -3.15 7.23
N LEU A 81 7.61 -2.93 5.91
CA LEU A 81 6.39 -2.59 5.18
C LEU A 81 5.40 -3.76 5.15
N ARG A 82 5.88 -5.00 4.94
CA ARG A 82 5.05 -6.20 5.02
C ARG A 82 4.44 -6.37 6.41
N GLU A 83 5.22 -6.19 7.48
CA GLU A 83 4.72 -6.23 8.86
C GLU A 83 3.72 -5.12 9.17
N TYR A 84 3.90 -3.93 8.59
CA TYR A 84 2.92 -2.85 8.67
C TYR A 84 1.62 -3.24 7.98
N ARG A 85 1.69 -3.74 6.73
CA ARG A 85 0.53 -4.17 5.95
C ARG A 85 -0.28 -5.24 6.68
N ASP A 86 0.39 -6.23 7.26
CA ASP A 86 -0.26 -7.35 7.94
C ASP A 86 -0.99 -6.95 9.23
N ARG A 87 -0.67 -5.76 9.78
CA ARG A 87 -1.38 -5.16 10.92
C ARG A 87 -2.63 -4.37 10.53
N ILE A 88 -2.86 -4.13 9.23
CA ILE A 88 -4.03 -3.37 8.77
C ILE A 88 -5.26 -4.26 8.80
N GLU A 89 -6.12 -4.01 9.79
CA GLU A 89 -7.45 -4.61 9.89
C GLU A 89 -8.40 -3.97 8.85
N PHE A 90 -8.55 -4.63 7.71
CA PHE A 90 -9.48 -4.23 6.65
C PHE A 90 -10.57 -5.31 6.46
N ASP A 91 -11.84 -4.89 6.58
CA ASP A 91 -13.02 -5.72 6.33
C ASP A 91 -13.83 -5.16 5.14
N PRO A 92 -13.59 -5.66 3.91
CA PRO A 92 -14.30 -5.18 2.71
C PRO A 92 -15.80 -5.52 2.75
N ARG A 93 -16.19 -6.61 3.42
CA ARG A 93 -17.60 -7.00 3.51
C ARG A 93 -18.35 -6.02 4.41
N ARG A 94 -17.72 -5.63 5.53
CA ARG A 94 -18.30 -4.63 6.42
C ARG A 94 -18.37 -3.26 5.75
N LEU A 95 -17.34 -2.85 5.03
CA LEU A 95 -17.34 -1.59 4.28
C LEU A 95 -18.51 -1.54 3.30
N GLY A 96 -18.65 -2.55 2.44
CA GLY A 96 -19.76 -2.63 1.48
C GLY A 96 -21.14 -2.60 2.15
N HIS A 97 -21.33 -3.33 3.25
CA HIS A 97 -22.60 -3.30 4.00
C HIS A 97 -22.91 -1.91 4.57
N VAL A 98 -21.90 -1.21 5.11
CA VAL A 98 -22.08 0.15 5.65
C VAL A 98 -22.46 1.12 4.52
N GLU A 99 -21.82 1.01 3.35
CA GLU A 99 -22.13 1.82 2.18
C GLU A 99 -23.55 1.56 1.65
N GLU A 100 -23.98 0.29 1.55
CA GLU A 100 -25.34 -0.07 1.18
C GLU A 100 -26.38 0.51 2.15
N ARG A 101 -26.09 0.46 3.46
CA ARG A 101 -26.98 1.00 4.50
C ARG A 101 -27.10 2.52 4.41
N LEU A 102 -25.98 3.23 4.21
CA LEU A 102 -25.97 4.68 3.99
C LEU A 102 -26.74 5.05 2.71
N ALA A 103 -26.53 4.31 1.62
CA ALA A 103 -27.25 4.53 0.37
C ALA A 103 -28.77 4.35 0.53
N LEU A 104 -29.19 3.34 1.31
CA LEU A 104 -30.59 3.13 1.65
C LEU A 104 -31.16 4.30 2.46
N ILE A 105 -30.47 4.74 3.51
CA ILE A 105 -30.86 5.90 4.34
C ILE A 105 -31.05 7.15 3.46
N HIS A 106 -30.07 7.46 2.61
CA HIS A 106 -30.14 8.61 1.70
C HIS A 106 -31.25 8.47 0.64
N SER A 107 -31.57 7.25 0.21
CA SER A 107 -32.68 7.01 -0.71
C SER A 107 -34.05 7.24 -0.04
N LEU A 108 -34.19 6.85 1.22
CA LEU A 108 -35.40 7.05 2.01
C LEU A 108 -35.57 8.54 2.35
N GLN A 109 -34.52 9.22 2.80
CA GLN A 109 -34.52 10.66 3.02
C GLN A 109 -34.90 11.44 1.76
N ARG A 110 -34.41 11.05 0.58
CA ARG A 110 -34.83 11.71 -0.68
C ARG A 110 -36.28 11.45 -1.07
N LYS A 111 -36.81 10.25 -0.80
CA LYS A 111 -38.18 9.88 -1.17
C LYS A 111 -39.24 10.37 -0.17
N TYR A 112 -38.85 10.54 1.09
CA TYR A 112 -39.79 10.77 2.19
C TYR A 112 -39.39 11.96 3.10
N GLY A 113 -38.24 12.59 2.89
CA GLY A 113 -37.72 13.69 3.72
C GLY A 113 -38.52 14.97 3.63
N ASP A 114 -39.08 15.30 2.46
CA ASP A 114 -40.04 16.41 2.31
C ASP A 114 -41.39 16.13 3.01
N GLN A 115 -41.64 14.90 3.49
CA GLN A 115 -42.89 14.56 4.20
C GLN A 115 -42.76 14.65 5.73
N ILE A 116 -41.58 15.02 6.25
CA ILE A 116 -41.31 15.08 7.70
C ILE A 116 -41.24 16.53 8.21
N GLU A 117 -41.10 17.54 7.34
CA GLU A 117 -41.20 18.96 7.73
C GLU A 117 -42.65 19.46 7.92
N ASP A 118 -43.66 18.62 7.66
CA ASP A 118 -45.08 18.98 7.76
C ASP A 118 -45.83 18.33 8.95
N VAL A 119 -45.12 17.89 10.00
CA VAL A 119 -45.73 17.53 11.31
C VAL A 119 -44.92 18.07 12.48
#